data_AF-A0A150KMF7-F1
#
_entry.id   AF-A0A150KMF7-F1
#
_cell.length_a   1.000
_cell.length_b   1.000
_cell.length_c   1.000
_cell.angle_alpha   90.00
_cell.angle_beta   90.00
_cell.angle_gamma   90.00
#
_symmetry.space_group_name_H-M   'P 1'
#
loop_
_entity.id
_entity.type
_entity.pdbx_description
1 polymer ?
#
loop_
_entity_poly.entity_id
_entity_poly.type
_entity_poly.pdbx_seq_one_letter_code
_entity_poly.pdbx_strand_id
1 'polypeptide(L)'
;MLDTVEMEIIKKQENNQLYKAIYKLPTQYREVVILRGIMELSSKEASDIVKCSPNKVNVMYHRSLKKLREILKKEGYTYGGNERYTGKSKKSS
;
A
#
# COMPACT_ATOMS: atom_id res chain seq x y z
N MET A 1 24.06 13.13 -17.12
CA MET A 1 22.60 13.13 -17.31
C MET A 1 22.24 11.67 -17.28
N LEU A 2 21.40 11.20 -16.34
CA LEU A 2 20.93 9.81 -16.40
C LEU A 2 20.22 9.64 -17.75
N ASP A 3 20.64 8.66 -18.54
CA ASP A 3 20.04 8.43 -19.84
C ASP A 3 18.57 8.01 -19.64
N THR A 4 17.69 8.41 -20.55
CA THR A 4 16.24 8.11 -20.47
C THR A 4 15.98 6.62 -20.20
N VAL A 5 16.80 5.75 -20.79
CA VAL A 5 16.75 4.30 -20.61
C VAL A 5 17.01 3.88 -19.16
N GLU A 6 17.98 4.49 -18.48
CA GLU A 6 18.29 4.19 -17.07
C GLU A 6 17.12 4.57 -16.17
N MET A 7 16.49 5.72 -16.43
CA MET A 7 15.29 6.15 -15.69
C MET A 7 14.11 5.19 -15.89
N GLU A 8 13.89 4.70 -17.10
CA GLU A 8 12.84 3.71 -17.38
C GLU A 8 13.10 2.37 -16.68
N ILE A 9 14.36 1.91 -16.67
CA ILE A 9 14.76 0.68 -15.97
C ILE A 9 14.52 0.82 -14.47
N ILE A 10 14.94 1.93 -13.86
CA ILE A 10 14.74 2.20 -12.42
C ILE A 10 13.25 2.19 -12.10
N LYS A 11 12.43 2.94 -12.85
CA LYS A 11 10.98 2.99 -12.64
C LYS A 11 10.32 1.62 -12.76
N LYS A 12 10.75 0.80 -13.72
CA LYS A 12 10.25 -0.58 -13.88
C LYS A 12 10.62 -1.45 -12.68
N GLN A 13 11.83 -1.30 -12.16
CA GLN A 13 12.28 -2.03 -10.98
C GLN A 13 11.50 -1.63 -9.72
N GLU A 14 11.31 -0.33 -9.49
CA GLU A 14 10.50 0.19 -8.38
C GLU A 14 9.06 -0.32 -8.45
N ASN A 15 8.44 -0.26 -9.64
CA ASN A 15 7.10 -0.79 -9.87
C ASN A 15 7.04 -2.29 -9.54
N ASN A 16 8.00 -3.08 -10.02
CA ASN A 16 8.04 -4.52 -9.76
C ASN A 16 8.14 -4.83 -8.25
N GLN A 17 8.95 -4.06 -7.52
CA GLN A 17 9.06 -4.19 -6.07
C GLN A 17 7.74 -3.86 -5.37
N LEU A 18 7.07 -2.76 -5.76
CA LEU A 18 5.77 -2.40 -5.22
C LEU A 18 4.72 -3.49 -5.46
N TYR A 19 4.64 -4.03 -6.68
CA TYR A 19 3.74 -5.13 -6.99
C TYR A 19 4.04 -6.35 -6.12
N LYS A 20 5.31 -6.75 -5.99
CA LYS A 20 5.70 -7.88 -5.11
C LYS A 20 5.28 -7.64 -3.66
N ALA A 21 5.45 -6.43 -3.14
CA ALA A 21 5.04 -6.09 -1.79
C ALA A 21 3.52 -6.13 -1.61
N ILE A 22 2.74 -5.67 -2.59
CA ILE A 22 1.28 -5.79 -2.62
C ILE A 22 0.86 -7.27 -2.64
N TYR A 23 1.53 -8.12 -3.42
CA TYR A 23 1.29 -9.55 -3.45
C TYR A 23 1.64 -10.26 -2.13
N LYS A 24 2.47 -9.66 -1.26
CA LYS A 24 2.75 -10.20 0.09
C LYS A 24 1.69 -9.83 1.13
N LEU A 25 0.76 -8.92 0.81
CA LEU A 25 -0.36 -8.62 1.71
C LEU A 25 -1.33 -9.81 1.80
N PRO A 26 -2.00 -9.98 2.96
CA PRO A 26 -3.17 -10.84 3.05
C PRO A 26 -4.20 -10.47 1.99
N THR A 27 -4.94 -11.45 1.46
CA THR A 27 -5.87 -11.28 0.33
C THR A 27 -6.79 -10.07 0.49
N GLN A 28 -7.47 -9.96 1.64
CA GLN A 28 -8.38 -8.84 1.92
C GLN A 28 -7.70 -7.46 1.90
N TYR A 29 -6.44 -7.39 2.35
CA TYR A 29 -5.68 -6.15 2.36
C TYR A 29 -5.18 -5.81 0.95
N ARG A 30 -4.79 -6.82 0.18
CA ARG A 30 -4.40 -6.67 -1.23
C ARG A 30 -5.56 -6.14 -2.06
N GLU A 31 -6.74 -6.74 -1.93
CA GLU A 31 -7.94 -6.32 -2.65
C GLU A 31 -8.26 -4.85 -2.38
N VAL A 32 -8.29 -4.42 -1.12
CA VAL A 32 -8.58 -3.03 -0.80
C VAL A 32 -7.49 -2.07 -1.28
N VAL A 33 -6.21 -2.47 -1.25
CA VAL A 33 -5.12 -1.65 -1.84
C VAL A 33 -5.31 -1.49 -3.34
N ILE A 34 -5.65 -2.56 -4.06
CA ILE A 34 -5.89 -2.50 -5.51
C ILE A 34 -7.08 -1.59 -5.80
N LEU A 35 -8.23 -1.83 -5.15
CA LEU A 35 -9.46 -1.10 -5.43
C LEU A 35 -9.35 0.39 -5.08
N ARG A 36 -8.76 0.73 -3.92
CA ARG A 36 -8.70 2.12 -3.43
C ARG A 36 -7.46 2.88 -3.88
N GLY A 37 -6.33 2.20 -4.03
CA GLY A 37 -5.03 2.82 -4.28
C GLY A 37 -4.54 2.73 -5.73
N ILE A 38 -5.02 1.76 -6.51
CA ILE A 38 -4.66 1.59 -7.92
C ILE A 38 -5.83 1.96 -8.83
N MET A 39 -7.03 1.45 -8.53
CA MET A 39 -8.24 1.71 -9.30
C MET A 39 -8.99 2.97 -8.86
N GLU A 40 -8.53 3.63 -7.79
CA GLU A 40 -9.07 4.89 -7.25
C GLU A 40 -10.58 4.89 -6.97
N LEU A 41 -11.21 3.72 -6.82
CA LEU A 41 -12.63 3.60 -6.50
C LEU A 41 -12.92 4.24 -5.16
N SER A 42 -14.10 4.83 -4.95
CA SER A 42 -14.55 5.33 -3.65
C SER A 42 -14.67 4.20 -2.60
N SER A 43 -14.72 4.57 -1.31
CA SER A 43 -14.97 3.58 -0.24
C SER A 43 -16.33 2.90 -0.39
N LYS A 44 -17.31 3.58 -1.00
CA LYS A 44 -18.63 3.02 -1.31
C LYS A 44 -18.54 1.98 -2.43
N GLU A 45 -17.96 2.33 -3.58
CA GLU A 45 -17.80 1.40 -4.71
C GLU A 45 -16.98 0.17 -4.34
N ALA A 46 -15.87 0.37 -3.61
CA ALA A 46 -15.08 -0.76 -3.12
C ALA A 46 -15.87 -1.64 -2.14
N SER A 47 -16.77 -1.06 -1.35
CA SER A 47 -17.59 -1.80 -0.38
C SER A 47 -18.61 -2.73 -1.05
N ASP A 48 -19.12 -2.33 -2.21
CA ASP A 48 -20.02 -3.15 -3.03
C ASP A 48 -19.28 -4.37 -3.60
N ILE A 49 -17.99 -4.22 -3.93
CA ILE A 49 -17.14 -5.29 -4.46
C ILE A 49 -16.71 -6.27 -3.36
N VAL A 50 -16.16 -5.76 -2.25
CA VAL A 50 -15.66 -6.60 -1.14
C VAL A 50 -16.76 -7.05 -0.17
N LYS A 51 -18.01 -6.66 -0.43
CA LYS A 51 -19.22 -7.01 0.35
C LYS A 51 -19.09 -6.69 1.84
N CYS A 52 -18.69 -5.47 2.16
CA CYS A 52 -18.65 -4.99 3.55
C CYS A 52 -19.08 -3.52 3.66
N SER A 53 -19.01 -2.91 4.85
CA SER A 53 -19.42 -1.50 4.98
C SER A 53 -18.32 -0.54 4.47
N PRO A 54 -18.68 0.65 3.94
CA PRO A 54 -17.70 1.66 3.52
C PRO A 54 -16.72 2.05 4.65
N ASN A 55 -17.19 2.07 5.90
CA ASN A 55 -16.34 2.33 7.05
C ASN A 55 -15.31 1.21 7.27
N LYS A 56 -15.72 -0.05 7.11
CA LYS A 56 -14.80 -1.20 7.20
C LYS A 56 -13.77 -1.17 6.08
N VAL A 57 -14.14 -0.77 4.86
CA VAL A 57 -13.21 -0.54 3.75
C VAL A 57 -12.15 0.50 4.12
N ASN A 58 -12.55 1.66 4.67
CA ASN A 58 -11.60 2.70 5.08
C ASN A 58 -10.61 2.19 6.14
N VAL A 59 -11.12 1.55 7.20
CA VAL A 59 -10.27 0.97 8.25
C VAL A 59 -9.31 -0.08 7.67
N MET A 60 -9.81 -0.95 6.79
CA MET A 60 -9.01 -1.98 6.13
C MET A 60 -7.94 -1.36 5.23
N TYR A 61 -8.26 -0.30 4.49
CA TYR A 61 -7.33 0.42 3.63
C TYR A 61 -6.20 1.06 4.42
N HIS A 62 -6.51 1.73 5.54
CA HIS A 62 -5.45 2.30 6.39
C HIS A 62 -4.53 1.22 6.96
N ARG A 63 -5.10 0.09 7.40
CA ARG A 63 -4.32 -1.05 7.93
C ARG A 63 -3.49 -1.72 6.84
N SER A 64 -4.01 -1.87 5.63
CA SER A 64 -3.29 -2.46 4.51
C SER A 64 -2.12 -1.59 4.07
N LEU A 65 -2.29 -0.26 4.00
CA LEU A 65 -1.20 0.68 3.72
C LEU A 65 -0.10 0.64 4.80
N LYS A 66 -0.48 0.54 6.08
CA LYS A 66 0.50 0.38 7.17
C LYS A 66 1.32 -0.89 6.99
N LYS A 67 0.66 -2.02 6.72
CA LYS A 67 1.34 -3.31 6.51
C LYS A 67 2.18 -3.32 5.23
N LEU A 68 1.71 -2.69 4.16
CA LEU A 68 2.46 -2.54 2.91
C LEU A 68 3.75 -1.76 3.14
N ARG A 69 3.68 -0.67 3.91
CA ARG A 69 4.86 0.11 4.31
C ARG A 69 5.85 -0.73 5.12
N GLU A 70 5.37 -1.56 6.05
CA GLU A 70 6.24 -2.46 6.82
C GLU A 70 6.94 -3.48 5.92
N ILE A 71 6.25 -4.04 4.92
CA ILE A 71 6.83 -4.96 3.93
C ILE A 71 7.91 -4.25 3.11
N LEU A 72 7.59 -3.07 2.55
CA LEU A 72 8.53 -2.28 1.75
C LEU A 72 9.79 -1.89 2.56
N LYS A 73 9.63 -1.47 3.82
CA LYS A 73 10.76 -1.16 4.71
C LYS A 73 11.66 -2.36 4.95
N LYS A 74 11.09 -3.55 5.15
CA LYS A 74 11.88 -4.80 5.32
C LYS A 74 12.66 -5.17 4.07
N GLU A 75 12.20 -4.77 2.90
CA GLU A 75 12.88 -4.98 1.62
C GLU A 75 13.87 -3.85 1.26
N GLY A 76 14.20 -2.98 2.22
CA GLY A 76 15.17 -1.90 2.03
C GLY A 76 14.62 -0.68 1.31
N TYR A 77 13.30 -0.56 1.13
CA TYR A 77 12.70 0.59 0.47
C TYR A 77 12.58 1.79 1.43
N THR A 78 13.17 2.93 1.06
CA THR A 78 13.07 4.20 1.78
C THR A 78 12.16 5.17 1.02
N TYR A 79 10.98 5.47 1.57
CA TYR A 79 10.09 6.50 1.01
C TYR A 79 10.41 7.86 1.64
N GLY A 80 10.66 8.90 0.84
CA GLY A 80 11.00 10.27 1.29
C GLY A 80 9.85 11.06 1.93
N GLY A 81 8.89 10.41 2.59
CA GLY A 81 7.65 11.03 3.09
C GLY A 81 7.53 11.02 4.61
N ASN A 82 7.38 12.23 5.18
CA ASN A 82 7.17 12.59 6.59
C ASN A 82 6.59 11.51 7.52
N GLU A 83 7.30 11.28 8.62
CA GLU A 83 7.02 10.39 9.76
C GLU A 83 5.80 10.81 10.62
N ARG A 84 4.82 11.52 10.04
CA ARG A 84 3.72 12.17 10.79
C ARG A 84 2.51 11.29 11.08
N TYR A 85 2.44 10.08 10.52
CA TYR A 85 1.31 9.15 10.73
C TYR A 85 1.64 7.97 11.66
N THR A 86 2.73 8.03 12.44
CA THR A 86 3.08 7.00 13.44
C THR A 86 2.24 7.14 14.72
N GLY A 87 0.93 7.00 14.59
CA GLY A 87 0.01 6.86 15.72
C GLY A 87 0.17 5.50 16.40
N LYS A 88 0.86 5.49 17.55
CA LYS A 88 0.78 4.56 18.69
C LYS A 88 0.45 3.07 18.42
N SER A 89 1.47 2.24 18.53
CA SER A 89 1.36 0.94 19.21
C SER A 89 2.64 0.70 20.00
N LYS A 90 2.73 1.38 21.13
CA LYS A 90 3.40 0.85 22.32
C LYS A 90 2.33 0.85 23.41
N LYS A 91 1.89 -0.35 23.78
CA LYS A 91 1.54 -0.78 25.14
C LYS A 91 1.35 -2.30 25.08
N SER A 92 2.50 -2.96 25.10
CA SER A 92 2.71 -4.17 25.87
C SER A 92 2.76 -3.81 27.37
N SER A 93 2.39 -4.79 28.20
CA SER A 93 2.10 -4.76 29.65
C SER A 93 0.69 -4.34 30.03
#